data_AF-A0A2M8EHI8-F1
#
_entry.id   AF-A0A2M8EHI8-F1
#
_cell.length_a   1.000
_cell.length_b   1.000
_cell.length_c   1.000
_cell.angle_alpha   90.00
_cell.angle_beta   90.00
_cell.angle_gamma   90.00
#
_symmetry.space_group_name_H-M   'P 1'
#
loop_
_entity.id
_entity.type
_entity.pdbx_description
1 polymer ?
#
loop_
_entity_poly.entity_id
_entity_poly.type
_entity_poly.pdbx_seq_one_letter_code
_entity_poly.pdbx_strand_id
1 'polypeptide(L)'
;MSDVPDQDSPELTATQAAQLRPLADVIPVFSTGKTRITIHLDDAVLQAYKARAGGRGYQTLINETLRRGLAADAVKEALREVIREELHTT
;
A
#
# COMPACT_ATOMS: atom_id res chain seq x y z
N MET A 1 -36.07 34.10 27.35
CA MET A 1 -36.22 32.94 26.44
C MET A 1 -36.32 33.52 25.05
N SER A 2 -35.19 33.64 24.37
CA SER A 2 -35.12 34.10 22.98
C SER A 2 -34.18 33.13 22.29
N ASP A 3 -34.72 31.96 21.97
CA ASP A 3 -34.08 30.98 21.12
C ASP A 3 -34.49 31.33 19.69
N VAL A 4 -33.83 32.35 19.14
CA VAL A 4 -33.95 32.67 17.72
C VAL A 4 -32.88 31.82 17.04
N PRO A 5 -33.24 30.84 16.21
CA PRO A 5 -32.26 30.02 15.52
C PRO A 5 -31.41 30.91 14.61
N ASP A 6 -30.08 30.79 14.73
CA ASP A 6 -29.11 31.48 13.88
C ASP A 6 -29.42 31.16 12.41
N GLN A 7 -29.71 32.20 11.61
CA GLN A 7 -30.09 32.05 10.19
C GLN A 7 -29.01 31.33 9.35
N ASP A 8 -27.77 31.33 9.83
CA ASP A 8 -26.62 30.72 9.17
C ASP A 8 -26.43 29.22 9.51
N SER A 9 -27.27 28.66 10.39
CA SER A 9 -27.20 27.23 10.78
C SER A 9 -28.60 26.67 11.07
N PRO A 10 -29.41 26.44 10.02
CA PRO A 10 -30.74 25.84 10.20
C PRO A 10 -30.64 24.44 10.81
N GLU A 11 -31.57 24.10 11.70
CA GLU A 11 -31.66 22.77 12.29
C GLU A 11 -31.82 21.69 11.21
N LEU A 12 -31.01 20.63 11.29
CA LEU A 12 -31.10 19.48 10.40
C LEU A 12 -32.47 18.80 10.57
N THR A 13 -33.39 19.07 9.65
CA THR A 13 -34.71 18.43 9.66
C THR A 13 -34.57 16.94 9.35
N ALA A 14 -35.41 16.08 9.92
CA ALA A 14 -35.36 14.63 9.69
C ALA A 14 -35.37 14.23 8.19
N THR A 15 -36.05 15.02 7.36
CA THR A 15 -36.07 14.87 5.89
C THR A 15 -34.72 15.17 5.24
N GLN A 16 -33.96 16.14 5.77
CA GLN A 16 -32.61 16.47 5.28
C GLN A 16 -31.60 15.42 5.73
N ALA A 17 -31.73 14.90 6.95
CA ALA A 17 -30.89 13.82 7.45
C ALA A 17 -31.01 12.53 6.60
N ALA A 18 -32.22 12.22 6.10
CA ALA A 18 -32.45 11.06 5.23
C ALA A 18 -31.80 11.18 3.83
N GLN A 19 -31.39 12.38 3.41
CA GLN A 19 -30.76 12.63 2.11
C GLN A 19 -29.22 12.70 2.20
N LEU A 20 -28.65 12.68 3.41
CA LEU A 20 -27.20 12.67 3.59
C LEU A 20 -26.63 11.32 3.15
N ARG A 21 -25.61 11.38 2.28
CA ARG A 21 -24.87 10.19 1.87
C ARG A 21 -23.92 9.77 2.99
N PRO A 22 -23.76 8.46 3.24
CA PRO A 22 -22.72 7.95 4.12
C PRO A 22 -21.36 8.50 3.69
N LEU A 23 -20.56 8.95 4.66
CA LEU A 23 -19.24 9.51 4.40
C LEU A 23 -18.34 8.51 3.64
N ALA A 24 -18.54 7.21 3.86
CA ALA A 24 -17.83 6.13 3.18
C ALA A 24 -18.08 6.09 1.65
N ASP A 25 -19.23 6.56 1.17
CA ASP A 25 -19.60 6.53 -0.25
C ASP A 25 -19.07 7.74 -1.03
N VAL A 26 -18.65 8.80 -0.32
CA VAL A 26 -18.16 10.05 -0.91
C VAL A 26 -16.63 10.11 -0.89
N ILE A 27 -15.98 9.28 -0.07
CA ILE A 27 -14.52 9.20 -0.02
C ILE A 27 -14.04 8.19 -1.07
N PRO A 28 -13.25 8.61 -2.07
CA PRO A 28 -12.65 7.67 -3.02
C PRO A 28 -11.72 6.70 -2.29
N VAL A 29 -11.89 5.41 -2.55
CA VAL A 29 -10.99 4.37 -2.05
C VAL A 29 -9.66 4.50 -2.78
N PHE A 30 -8.68 5.16 -2.16
CA PHE A 30 -7.33 5.26 -2.69
C PHE A 30 -6.61 3.90 -2.54
N SER A 31 -6.80 2.99 -3.49
CA SER A 31 -5.98 1.77 -3.54
C SER A 31 -4.62 2.10 -4.15
N THR A 32 -3.61 2.26 -3.29
CA THR A 32 -2.24 2.61 -3.72
C THR A 32 -1.46 1.41 -4.32
N GLY A 33 -2.16 0.34 -4.74
CA GLY A 33 -1.56 -0.91 -5.20
C GLY A 33 -0.76 -1.67 -4.13
N LYS A 34 -0.90 -1.30 -2.85
CA LYS A 34 -0.18 -1.90 -1.73
C LYS A 34 -1.14 -2.70 -0.86
N THR A 35 -0.84 -3.98 -0.67
CA THR A 35 -1.56 -4.85 0.26
C THR A 35 -0.92 -4.77 1.64
N ARG A 36 -1.73 -4.53 2.68
CA ARG A 36 -1.27 -4.64 4.07
C ARG A 36 -1.19 -6.12 4.44
N ILE A 37 -0.02 -6.54 4.89
CA ILE A 37 0.23 -7.92 5.36
C ILE A 37 0.85 -7.88 6.76
N THR A 38 0.66 -8.95 7.51
CA THR A 38 1.38 -9.19 8.77
C THR A 38 2.45 -10.25 8.51
N ILE A 39 3.73 -9.90 8.70
CA ILE A 39 4.87 -10.79 8.55
C ILE A 39 5.84 -10.59 9.71
N HIS A 40 6.59 -11.62 10.07
CA HIS A 40 7.74 -11.47 10.96
C HIS A 40 8.98 -11.11 10.13
N LEU A 41 9.74 -10.14 10.59
CA LEU A 41 11.02 -9.74 10.01
C LEU A 41 12.04 -9.64 11.14
N ASP A 42 13.24 -10.19 10.92
CA ASP A 42 14.31 -10.13 11.91
C ASP A 42 14.62 -8.68 12.29
N ASP A 43 14.82 -8.44 13.59
CA ASP A 43 15.09 -7.09 14.09
C ASP A 43 16.35 -6.50 13.43
N ALA A 44 17.42 -7.29 13.30
CA ALA A 44 18.65 -6.85 12.63
C ALA A 44 18.40 -6.36 11.19
N VAL A 45 17.52 -7.04 10.44
CA VAL A 45 17.15 -6.64 9.08
C VAL A 45 16.35 -5.33 9.12
N LEU A 46 15.35 -5.25 10.00
CA LEU A 46 14.54 -4.05 10.16
C LEU A 46 15.40 -2.83 10.54
N GLN A 47 16.32 -2.98 11.50
CA GLN A 47 17.24 -1.91 11.91
C GLN A 47 18.17 -1.48 10.76
N ALA A 48 18.71 -2.43 10.00
CA ALA A 48 19.55 -2.12 8.84
C ALA A 48 18.80 -1.29 7.79
N TYR A 49 17.53 -1.64 7.50
CA TYR A 49 16.72 -0.87 6.55
C TYR A 49 16.28 0.49 7.10
N LYS A 50 16.00 0.60 8.41
CA LYS A 50 15.74 1.88 9.07
C LYS A 50 16.94 2.82 8.99
N ALA A 51 18.15 2.32 9.26
CA ALA A 51 19.38 3.10 9.16
C ALA A 51 19.66 3.59 7.73
N ARG A 52 19.33 2.78 6.72
CA ARG A 52 19.49 3.12 5.29
C ARG A 52 18.39 4.03 4.73
N ALA A 53 17.26 4.14 5.43
CA ALA A 53 16.07 4.80 4.91
C ALA A 53 16.28 6.31 4.68
N GLY A 54 16.99 7.00 5.58
CA GLY A 54 17.09 8.47 5.52
C GLY A 54 15.69 9.09 5.34
N GLY A 55 15.50 9.86 4.26
CA GLY A 55 14.18 10.43 3.88
C GLY A 55 13.26 9.52 3.05
N ARG A 56 13.75 8.39 2.53
CA ARG A 56 12.93 7.35 1.89
C ARG A 56 12.46 6.38 2.97
N GLY A 57 11.15 6.26 3.21
CA GLY A 57 10.63 5.34 4.22
C GLY A 57 11.16 3.90 4.07
N TYR A 58 11.53 3.25 5.18
CA TYR A 58 12.19 1.93 5.19
C TYR A 58 11.37 0.85 4.47
N GLN A 59 10.04 0.93 4.51
CA GLN A 59 9.16 0.02 3.78
C GLN A 59 9.35 0.10 2.26
N THR A 60 9.64 1.30 1.73
CA THR A 60 9.92 1.49 0.30
C THR A 60 11.18 0.73 -0.10
N LEU A 61 12.24 0.82 0.71
CA LEU A 61 13.49 0.11 0.47
C LEU A 61 13.32 -1.41 0.54
N ILE A 62 12.57 -1.90 1.53
CA ILE A 62 12.26 -3.33 1.65
C ILE A 62 11.54 -3.82 0.39
N ASN A 63 10.48 -3.13 -0.03
CA ASN A 63 9.72 -3.50 -1.22
C ASN A 63 10.57 -3.44 -2.51
N GLU A 64 11.48 -2.48 -2.62
CA GLU A 64 12.39 -2.37 -3.76
C GLU A 64 13.38 -3.53 -3.79
N THR A 65 13.94 -3.92 -2.65
CA THR A 65 14.80 -5.11 -2.56
C THR A 65 14.05 -6.39 -2.91
N LEU A 66 12.83 -6.56 -2.42
CA LEU A 66 12.00 -7.71 -2.77
C LEU A 66 11.74 -7.79 -4.28
N ARG A 67 11.42 -6.66 -4.93
CA ARG A 67 11.26 -6.58 -6.38
C ARG A 67 12.53 -6.96 -7.14
N ARG A 68 13.69 -6.47 -6.69
CA ARG A 68 14.99 -6.84 -7.30
C ARG A 68 15.29 -8.33 -7.16
N GLY A 69 14.96 -8.92 -6.01
CA GLY A 69 15.13 -10.35 -5.78
C GLY A 69 14.32 -11.18 -6.79
N LEU A 70 13.05 -10.86 -6.96
CA LEU A 70 12.17 -11.54 -7.93
C LEU A 70 12.70 -11.41 -9.37
N ALA A 71 13.16 -10.22 -9.77
CA ALA A 71 13.73 -10.02 -11.10
C ALA A 71 15.02 -10.84 -11.31
N ALA A 72 15.89 -10.90 -10.30
CA ALA A 72 17.12 -11.69 -10.36
C ALA A 72 16.84 -13.19 -10.44
N ASP A 73 15.84 -13.69 -9.72
CA ASP A 73 15.46 -15.09 -9.76
C ASP A 73 14.86 -15.48 -11.11
N ALA A 74 14.02 -14.62 -11.71
CA ALA A 74 13.53 -14.83 -13.07
C ALA A 74 14.68 -14.96 -14.10
N VAL A 75 15.71 -14.11 -14.00
CA VAL A 75 16.89 -14.18 -14.89
C VAL A 75 17.68 -15.47 -14.68
N LYS A 76 17.87 -15.92 -13.42
CA LYS A 76 18.55 -17.18 -13.13
C LYS A 76 17.81 -18.38 -13.70
N GLU A 77 16.48 -18.40 -13.60
CA GLU A 77 15.68 -19.49 -14.17
C GLU A 77 15.79 -19.53 -15.70
N ALA A 78 15.67 -18.37 -16.36
CA ALA A 78 15.86 -18.29 -17.80
C ALA A 78 17.26 -18.79 -18.22
N LEU A 79 18.31 -18.41 -17.47
CA LEU A 79 19.66 -18.89 -17.74
C LEU A 79 19.80 -20.41 -17.54
N ARG A 80 19.17 -20.98 -16.51
CA ARG A 80 19.17 -22.44 -16.26
C ARG A 80 18.45 -23.23 -17.35
N GLU A 81 17.43 -22.64 -17.96
CA GLU A 81 16.72 -23.24 -19.09
C GLU A 81 17.62 -23.27 -20.33
N VAL A 82 18.19 -22.12 -20.71
CA VAL A 82 19.13 -22.00 -21.84
C VAL A 82 20.30 -22.97 -21.66
N ILE A 83 20.94 -23.02 -20.49
CA ILE A 83 22.05 -23.95 -20.24
C ILE A 83 21.60 -25.41 -20.39
N ARG A 84 20.39 -25.77 -19.93
CA ARG A 84 19.88 -27.13 -20.10
C ARG A 84 19.66 -27.45 -21.57
N GLU A 85 19.08 -26.54 -22.35
CA GLU A 85 18.87 -26.74 -23.79
C GLU A 85 20.20 -27.03 -24.50
N GLU A 86 21.23 -26.20 -24.26
CA GLU A 86 22.55 -26.38 -24.87
C GLU A 86 23.23 -27.70 -24.47
N LEU A 87 23.01 -28.19 -23.24
CA LEU A 87 23.60 -29.46 -22.76
C LEU A 87 22.86 -30.71 -23.25
N HIS A 88 21.59 -30.62 -23.63
CA HIS A 88 20.80 -31.77 -24.16
C HIS A 88 20.78 -31.81 -25.69
N THR A 89 21.19 -30.74 -26.36
CA THR A 89 21.33 -30.65 -27.82
C THR A 89 22.66 -31.20 -28.35
N THR A 90 23.58 -31.60 -27.46
CA THR A 90 24.83 -32.33 -27.82
C THR A 90 24.68 -33.82 -27.56
#